data_AF-A0A354GFG7-F1
#
_entry.id   AF-A0A354GFG7-F1
#
_cell.length_a   1.000
_cell.length_b   1.000
_cell.length_c   1.000
_cell.angle_alpha   90.00
_cell.angle_beta   90.00
_cell.angle_gamma   90.00
#
_symmetry.space_group_name_H-M   'P 1'
#
loop_
_entity.id
_entity.type
_entity.pdbx_description
1 polymer ?
#
loop_
_entity_poly.entity_id
_entity_poly.type
_entity_poly.pdbx_seq_one_letter_code
_entity_poly.pdbx_strand_id
1 'polypeptide(L)'
;MIVVTSITNGYDQISDDHYYDSDTQYVCYTDGSIEKKGPWEFRDIPIEHECPLRRALYAKIRFDKLFPIGADVVWIDSCFVMTKEWVQKSKGMFPRTMMRHPKKFTYYEEILEGYISAFNSAEDVIKITQTAKDMGYKFRLYSSPVCACRWETVVDSPFYEIWWEFSQISTRCDMIGFDLAKQFSDLKWNVVEDWMSVGIDFINTKARKKLHPQNGDMNQWKNRNDMLQQLYKITKLHPKLYYKFWNREDKLMEWVNKNILDPKLPRT
;
A
#
# COMPACT_ATOMS: atom_id res chain seq x y z
N MET A 1 -21.54 -6.45 0.47
CA MET A 1 -20.12 -6.07 0.62
C MET A 1 -19.25 -7.09 -0.10
N ILE A 2 -18.22 -6.64 -0.80
CA ILE A 2 -17.26 -7.48 -1.52
C ILE A 2 -15.89 -7.28 -0.87
N VAL A 3 -15.29 -8.35 -0.34
CA VAL A 3 -13.90 -8.34 0.13
C VAL A 3 -13.00 -8.79 -1.00
N VAL A 4 -11.96 -8.00 -1.28
CA VAL A 4 -11.08 -8.19 -2.42
C VAL A 4 -9.63 -8.23 -1.97
N THR A 5 -8.89 -9.18 -2.53
CA THR A 5 -7.44 -9.23 -2.42
C THR A 5 -6.82 -9.63 -3.77
N SER A 6 -5.50 -9.55 -3.87
CA SER A 6 -4.76 -10.10 -5.01
C SER A 6 -3.48 -10.78 -4.58
N ILE A 7 -3.18 -11.91 -5.22
CA ILE A 7 -1.96 -12.66 -4.98
C ILE A 7 -1.34 -13.05 -6.31
N THR A 8 -0.10 -12.63 -6.51
CA THR A 8 0.72 -12.98 -7.68
C THR A 8 2.08 -13.50 -7.24
N ASN A 9 2.75 -14.29 -8.10
CA ASN A 9 4.09 -14.83 -7.86
C ASN A 9 4.26 -15.60 -6.52
N GLY A 10 3.19 -16.19 -5.98
CA GLY A 10 3.17 -16.87 -4.69
C GLY A 10 3.68 -15.98 -3.53
N TYR A 11 3.49 -14.66 -3.64
CA TYR A 11 4.04 -13.68 -2.70
C TYR A 11 3.45 -13.82 -1.29
N ASP A 12 2.14 -14.05 -1.25
CA ASP A 12 1.35 -14.38 -0.07
C ASP A 12 0.61 -15.71 -0.34
N GLN A 13 -0.06 -16.27 0.66
CA GLN A 13 -0.97 -17.41 0.51
C GLN A 13 -2.33 -17.08 1.13
N ILE A 14 -3.38 -17.81 0.78
CA ILE A 14 -4.63 -17.73 1.55
C ILE A 14 -4.40 -18.37 2.92
N SER A 15 -4.88 -17.76 4.00
CA SER A 15 -4.79 -18.33 5.34
C SER A 15 -5.93 -19.32 5.61
N ASP A 16 -5.66 -20.41 6.33
CA ASP A 16 -6.72 -21.30 6.84
C ASP A 16 -7.47 -20.69 8.04
N ASP A 17 -6.84 -19.70 8.69
CA ASP A 17 -7.38 -19.01 9.87
C ASP A 17 -8.43 -17.94 9.51
N HIS A 18 -8.77 -17.76 8.24
CA HIS A 18 -9.72 -16.73 7.83
C HIS A 18 -11.12 -17.01 8.38
N TYR A 19 -11.75 -15.97 8.95
CA TYR A 19 -13.19 -15.96 9.14
C TYR A 19 -13.90 -15.52 7.85
N TYR A 20 -14.92 -16.29 7.46
CA TYR A 20 -15.78 -15.99 6.32
C TYR A 20 -17.23 -15.81 6.77
N ASP A 21 -17.86 -14.72 6.34
CA ASP A 21 -19.25 -14.37 6.59
C ASP A 21 -20.08 -14.76 5.36
N SER A 22 -21.18 -15.48 5.54
CA SER A 22 -22.00 -16.00 4.42
C SER A 22 -22.60 -14.92 3.53
N ASP A 23 -22.79 -13.72 4.07
CA ASP A 23 -23.42 -12.59 3.37
C ASP A 23 -22.38 -11.66 2.71
N THR A 24 -21.12 -12.10 2.68
CA THR A 24 -20.01 -11.35 2.10
C THR A 24 -19.46 -12.12 0.90
N GLN A 25 -19.28 -11.43 -0.23
CA GLN A 25 -18.58 -11.99 -1.38
C GLN A 25 -17.07 -11.83 -1.19
N TYR A 26 -16.31 -12.86 -1.52
CA TYR A 26 -14.84 -12.87 -1.42
C TYR A 26 -14.25 -13.06 -2.81
N VAL A 27 -13.47 -12.10 -3.29
CA VAL A 27 -12.84 -12.14 -4.63
C VAL A 27 -11.31 -12.09 -4.49
N CYS A 28 -10.62 -13.06 -5.08
CA CYS A 28 -9.17 -13.11 -5.13
C CYS A 28 -8.70 -13.03 -6.58
N TYR A 29 -8.03 -11.94 -6.93
CA TYR A 29 -7.37 -11.80 -8.24
C TYR A 29 -6.00 -12.46 -8.21
N THR A 30 -5.74 -13.41 -9.10
CA THR A 30 -4.49 -14.18 -9.08
C THR A 30 -3.95 -14.50 -10.47
N ASP A 31 -2.67 -14.83 -10.55
CA ASP A 31 -1.98 -15.37 -11.72
C ASP A 31 -1.88 -16.90 -11.70
N GLY A 32 -2.60 -17.57 -10.79
CA GLY A 32 -2.61 -19.03 -10.65
C GLY A 32 -1.43 -19.59 -9.84
N SER A 33 -0.59 -18.73 -9.25
CA SER A 33 0.58 -19.15 -8.46
C SER A 33 0.29 -19.65 -7.04
N ILE A 34 -0.99 -19.80 -6.67
CA ILE A 34 -1.42 -20.20 -5.32
C ILE A 34 -2.39 -21.37 -5.34
N GLU A 35 -2.44 -22.08 -4.22
CA GLU A 35 -3.51 -23.02 -3.93
C GLU A 35 -4.83 -22.26 -3.71
N LYS A 36 -5.88 -22.70 -4.41
CA LYS A 36 -7.24 -22.15 -4.29
C LYS A 36 -7.97 -22.83 -3.15
N LYS A 37 -8.33 -22.07 -2.11
CA LYS A 37 -9.06 -22.58 -0.94
C LYS A 37 -10.03 -21.54 -0.36
N GLY A 38 -10.98 -22.01 0.45
CA GLY A 38 -12.03 -21.17 1.04
C GLY A 38 -13.12 -20.76 0.03
N PRO A 39 -14.07 -19.91 0.44
CA PRO A 39 -15.19 -19.46 -0.40
C PRO A 39 -14.79 -18.34 -1.38
N TRP A 40 -13.51 -18.18 -1.68
CA TRP A 40 -13.03 -17.15 -2.60
C TRP A 40 -13.44 -17.47 -4.04
N GLU A 41 -14.00 -16.48 -4.72
CA GLU A 41 -14.11 -16.45 -6.16
C GLU A 41 -12.74 -16.04 -6.74
N PHE A 42 -12.04 -17.00 -7.35
CA PHE A 42 -10.75 -16.75 -7.98
C PHE A 42 -10.94 -16.22 -9.39
N ARG A 43 -10.41 -15.02 -9.66
CA ARG A 43 -10.46 -14.37 -10.97
C ARG A 43 -9.07 -14.14 -11.52
N ASP A 44 -8.95 -14.17 -12.84
CA ASP A 44 -7.75 -13.72 -13.52
C ASP A 44 -7.64 -12.20 -13.42
N ILE A 45 -6.41 -11.69 -13.39
CA ILE A 45 -6.16 -10.24 -13.37
C ILE A 45 -6.36 -9.72 -14.81
N PRO A 46 -7.27 -8.76 -15.05
CA PRO A 46 -7.66 -8.36 -16.40
C PRO A 46 -6.69 -7.35 -17.03
N ILE A 47 -5.38 -7.55 -16.82
CA ILE A 47 -4.31 -6.85 -17.52
C ILE A 47 -3.14 -7.79 -17.78
N GLU A 48 -2.48 -7.60 -18.91
CA GLU A 48 -1.19 -8.23 -19.20
C GLU A 48 -0.06 -7.31 -18.76
N HIS A 49 0.81 -7.81 -17.89
CA HIS A 49 2.00 -7.09 -17.45
C HIS A 49 3.03 -8.08 -16.91
N GLU A 50 4.31 -7.92 -17.29
CA GLU A 50 5.41 -8.80 -16.83
C GLU A 50 5.64 -8.73 -15.31
N CYS A 51 5.65 -7.51 -14.75
CA CYS A 51 5.73 -7.29 -13.31
C CYS A 51 4.48 -7.82 -12.56
N PRO A 52 4.60 -8.87 -11.72
CA PRO A 52 3.47 -9.43 -10.97
C PRO A 52 2.86 -8.42 -9.98
N LEU A 53 3.69 -7.55 -9.41
CA LEU A 53 3.20 -6.52 -8.49
C LEU A 53 2.32 -5.47 -9.18
N ARG A 54 2.58 -5.13 -10.46
CA ARG A 54 1.69 -4.22 -11.20
C ARG A 54 0.34 -4.85 -11.48
N ARG A 55 0.33 -6.15 -11.79
CA ARG A 55 -0.92 -6.93 -11.89
C ARG A 55 -1.70 -6.92 -10.57
N ALA A 56 -1.03 -7.16 -9.44
CA ALA A 56 -1.67 -7.08 -8.13
C ALA A 56 -2.16 -5.66 -7.77
N LEU A 57 -1.40 -4.62 -8.12
CA LEU A 57 -1.80 -3.23 -7.93
C LEU A 57 -3.02 -2.85 -8.78
N TYR A 58 -3.19 -3.42 -9.96
CA TYR A 58 -4.39 -3.16 -10.76
C TYR A 58 -5.64 -3.61 -10.01
N ALA A 59 -5.63 -4.83 -9.48
CA ALA A 59 -6.70 -5.36 -8.62
C ALA A 59 -6.91 -4.51 -7.36
N LYS A 60 -5.81 -3.98 -6.80
CA LYS A 60 -5.85 -3.08 -5.65
C LYS A 60 -6.47 -1.74 -5.99
N ILE A 61 -6.22 -1.15 -7.15
CA ILE A 61 -6.53 0.26 -7.44
C ILE A 61 -7.80 0.39 -8.27
N ARG A 62 -7.95 -0.38 -9.36
CA ARG A 62 -8.92 -0.14 -10.44
C ARG A 62 -10.32 -0.67 -10.16
N PHE A 63 -10.90 -0.32 -9.01
CA PHE A 63 -12.25 -0.74 -8.65
C PHE A 63 -13.30 -0.28 -9.68
N ASP A 64 -13.08 0.87 -10.31
CA ASP A 64 -13.87 1.39 -11.44
C ASP A 64 -13.94 0.45 -12.65
N LYS A 65 -12.94 -0.43 -12.83
CA LYS A 65 -12.88 -1.41 -13.93
C LYS A 65 -13.27 -2.81 -13.51
N LEU A 66 -13.24 -3.11 -12.22
CA LEU A 66 -13.39 -4.46 -11.68
C LEU A 66 -14.77 -4.73 -11.09
N PHE A 67 -15.50 -3.67 -10.73
CA PHE A 67 -16.78 -3.76 -10.06
C PHE A 67 -17.76 -2.71 -10.59
N PRO A 68 -19.07 -2.96 -10.53
CA PRO A 68 -20.05 -1.96 -10.96
C PRO A 68 -20.07 -0.75 -10.02
N ILE A 69 -20.40 0.42 -10.58
CA ILE A 69 -20.65 1.63 -9.79
C ILE A 69 -21.73 1.34 -8.73
N GLY A 70 -21.50 1.80 -7.50
CA GLY A 70 -22.36 1.55 -6.35
C GLY A 70 -22.01 0.28 -5.56
N ALA A 71 -21.06 -0.55 -6.02
CA ALA A 71 -20.61 -1.69 -5.26
C ALA A 71 -19.79 -1.26 -4.03
N ASP A 72 -20.10 -1.85 -2.87
CA ASP A 72 -19.31 -1.69 -1.64
C ASP A 72 -18.17 -2.71 -1.60
N VAL A 73 -16.95 -2.22 -1.80
CA VAL A 73 -15.72 -3.00 -1.95
C VAL A 73 -14.73 -2.69 -0.83
N VAL A 74 -14.15 -3.72 -0.23
CA VAL A 74 -13.07 -3.64 0.76
C VAL A 74 -11.83 -4.28 0.18
N TRP A 75 -10.74 -3.52 0.09
CA TRP A 75 -9.41 -4.09 -0.14
C TRP A 75 -8.84 -4.60 1.18
N ILE A 76 -8.19 -5.76 1.14
CA ILE A 76 -7.27 -6.21 2.19
C ILE A 76 -6.04 -6.89 1.57
N ASP A 77 -4.84 -6.53 2.03
CA ASP A 77 -3.61 -7.24 1.68
C ASP A 77 -3.70 -8.70 2.19
N SER A 78 -3.41 -9.66 1.30
CA SER A 78 -3.59 -11.10 1.53
C SER A 78 -2.73 -11.69 2.64
N CYS A 79 -1.69 -10.98 3.10
CA CYS A 79 -0.86 -11.43 4.22
C CYS A 79 -1.54 -11.39 5.58
N PHE A 80 -2.67 -10.67 5.70
CA PHE A 80 -3.40 -10.48 6.95
C PHE A 80 -4.57 -11.45 7.07
N VAL A 81 -4.92 -11.83 8.29
CA VAL A 81 -6.00 -12.77 8.57
C VAL A 81 -7.27 -12.00 8.94
N MET A 82 -8.30 -12.15 8.11
CA MET A 82 -9.65 -11.66 8.38
C MET A 82 -10.24 -12.30 9.64
N THR A 83 -10.74 -11.47 10.55
CA THR A 83 -11.43 -11.89 11.78
C THR A 83 -12.92 -11.61 11.68
N LYS A 84 -13.72 -12.26 12.53
CA LYS A 84 -15.16 -11.98 12.65
C LYS A 84 -15.43 -10.51 12.97
N GLU A 85 -14.68 -9.95 13.92
CA GLU A 85 -14.82 -8.55 14.32
C GLU A 85 -14.58 -7.60 13.14
N TRP A 86 -13.53 -7.83 12.36
CA TRP A 86 -13.23 -7.01 11.19
C TRP A 86 -14.29 -7.09 10.11
N VAL A 87 -14.79 -8.29 9.80
CA VAL A 87 -15.84 -8.43 8.78
C VAL A 87 -17.11 -7.70 9.21
N GLN A 88 -17.51 -7.78 10.48
CA GLN A 88 -18.71 -7.05 10.95
C GLN A 88 -18.49 -5.53 10.97
N LYS A 89 -17.34 -5.04 11.45
CA LYS A 89 -17.01 -3.60 11.43
C LYS A 89 -16.97 -3.05 10.01
N SER A 90 -16.45 -3.83 9.06
CA SER A 90 -16.32 -3.42 7.65
C SER A 90 -17.65 -3.03 7.01
N LYS A 91 -18.76 -3.67 7.40
CA LYS A 91 -20.10 -3.37 6.86
C LYS A 91 -20.54 -1.91 7.12
N GLY A 92 -19.96 -1.22 8.11
CA GLY A 92 -20.27 0.17 8.45
C GLY A 92 -19.25 1.22 8.01
N MET A 93 -18.22 0.84 7.24
CA MET A 93 -17.10 1.72 6.88
C MET A 93 -17.26 2.39 5.49
N PHE A 94 -18.38 2.16 4.82
CA PHE A 94 -18.73 2.77 3.54
C PHE A 94 -19.31 4.18 3.75
N PRO A 95 -19.27 5.09 2.75
CA PRO A 95 -18.87 4.84 1.37
C PRO A 95 -17.37 4.96 1.12
N ARG A 96 -16.58 5.43 2.09
CA ARG A 96 -15.15 5.64 1.86
C ARG A 96 -14.38 5.85 3.16
N THR A 97 -13.54 4.87 3.50
CA THR A 97 -12.72 4.91 4.71
C THR A 97 -11.32 4.40 4.44
N MET A 98 -10.33 5.12 4.96
CA MET A 98 -8.93 4.71 5.01
C MET A 98 -8.43 4.64 6.45
N MET A 99 -7.27 4.02 6.66
CA MET A 99 -6.58 4.03 7.95
C MET A 99 -5.39 4.98 7.91
N ARG A 100 -5.10 5.62 9.04
CA ARG A 100 -3.87 6.38 9.25
C ARG A 100 -2.72 5.44 9.59
N HIS A 101 -1.55 5.69 9.05
CA HIS A 101 -0.33 5.01 9.49
C HIS A 101 -0.08 5.28 10.98
N PRO A 102 0.23 4.27 11.81
CA PRO A 102 0.40 4.44 13.26
C PRO A 102 1.55 5.40 13.61
N LYS A 103 2.59 5.42 12.77
CA LYS A 103 3.73 6.34 12.92
C LYS A 103 3.42 7.78 12.45
N LYS A 104 2.28 8.01 11.78
CA LYS A 104 1.85 9.29 11.19
C LYS A 104 2.96 9.97 10.39
N PHE A 105 3.49 9.22 9.43
CA PHE A 105 4.59 9.67 8.59
C PHE A 105 4.27 10.94 7.83
N THR A 106 5.27 11.79 7.73
CA THR A 106 5.34 12.85 6.74
C THR A 106 5.71 12.28 5.37
N TYR A 107 5.61 13.09 4.31
CA TYR A 107 6.00 12.66 2.96
C TYR A 107 7.43 12.12 2.89
N TYR A 108 8.39 12.77 3.56
CA TYR A 108 9.77 12.30 3.58
C TYR A 108 9.91 10.95 4.28
N GLU A 109 9.19 10.75 5.38
CA GLU A 109 9.27 9.49 6.11
C GLU A 109 8.70 8.34 5.29
N GLU A 110 7.61 8.57 4.56
CA GLU A 110 7.04 7.58 3.65
C GLU A 110 8.01 7.23 2.50
N ILE A 111 8.45 8.22 1.71
CA ILE A 111 9.28 7.94 0.53
C ILE A 111 10.67 7.40 0.90
N LEU A 112 11.23 7.84 2.04
CA LEU A 112 12.52 7.32 2.50
C LEU A 112 12.42 5.95 3.16
N GLU A 113 11.25 5.51 3.66
CA GLU A 113 11.08 4.13 4.13
C GLU A 113 11.41 3.14 3.00
N GLY A 114 10.87 3.39 1.80
CA GLY A 114 11.13 2.58 0.60
C GLY A 114 12.56 2.70 0.07
N TYR A 115 13.18 3.88 0.18
CA TYR A 115 14.60 4.06 -0.16
C TYR A 115 15.51 3.27 0.80
N ILE A 116 15.28 3.38 2.11
CA ILE A 116 16.10 2.73 3.14
C ILE A 116 16.03 1.20 3.01
N SER A 117 14.88 0.63 2.66
CA SER A 117 14.70 -0.81 2.48
C SER A 117 15.00 -1.33 1.07
N ALA A 118 15.57 -0.49 0.20
CA ALA A 118 15.85 -0.80 -1.21
C ALA A 118 14.61 -1.17 -2.05
N PHE A 119 13.39 -0.90 -1.57
CA PHE A 119 12.16 -1.12 -2.33
C PHE A 119 12.08 -0.19 -3.55
N ASN A 120 12.66 1.01 -3.41
CA ASN A 120 12.78 2.00 -4.47
C ASN A 120 14.25 2.29 -4.75
N SER A 121 14.62 2.40 -6.02
CA SER A 121 15.93 2.94 -6.38
C SER A 121 16.02 4.44 -6.05
N ALA A 122 17.24 4.99 -6.06
CA ALA A 122 17.43 6.44 -5.95
C ALA A 122 16.70 7.21 -7.06
N GLU A 123 16.72 6.66 -8.29
CA GLU A 123 16.03 7.24 -9.44
C GLU A 123 14.51 7.23 -9.27
N ASP A 124 13.95 6.12 -8.77
CA ASP A 124 12.51 6.03 -8.47
C ASP A 124 12.11 7.13 -7.49
N VAL A 125 12.86 7.30 -6.40
CA VAL A 125 12.55 8.28 -5.34
C VAL A 125 12.51 9.69 -5.92
N ILE A 126 13.52 10.08 -6.70
CA ILE A 126 13.56 11.40 -7.35
C ILE A 126 12.41 11.54 -8.35
N LYS A 127 12.15 10.52 -9.18
CA LYS A 127 11.09 10.54 -10.19
C LYS A 127 9.70 10.64 -9.57
N ILE A 128 9.43 9.90 -8.50
CA ILE A 128 8.17 9.96 -7.73
C ILE A 128 7.97 11.38 -7.19
N THR A 129 8.98 11.95 -6.53
CA THR A 129 8.86 13.27 -5.93
C THR A 129 8.74 14.39 -6.96
N GLN A 130 9.52 14.32 -8.04
CA GLN A 130 9.47 15.31 -9.11
C GLN A 130 8.12 15.26 -9.84
N THR A 131 7.63 14.06 -10.18
CA THR A 131 6.31 13.90 -10.80
C THR A 131 5.20 14.43 -9.91
N ALA A 132 5.22 14.11 -8.61
CA ALA A 132 4.22 14.64 -7.67
C ALA A 132 4.25 16.19 -7.62
N LYS A 133 5.45 16.79 -7.60
CA LYS A 133 5.61 18.25 -7.65
C LYS A 133 5.02 18.84 -8.91
N ASP A 134 5.30 18.24 -10.07
CA ASP A 134 4.86 18.74 -11.37
C ASP A 134 3.34 18.64 -11.54
N MET A 135 2.71 17.65 -10.90
CA MET A 135 1.25 17.56 -10.78
C MET A 135 0.66 18.62 -9.83
N GLY A 136 1.48 19.33 -9.05
CA GLY A 136 1.04 20.36 -8.10
C GLY A 136 0.73 19.86 -6.70
N TYR A 137 1.13 18.62 -6.38
CA TYR A 137 0.87 17.94 -5.10
C TYR A 137 1.37 18.74 -3.89
N LYS A 138 0.58 18.79 -2.82
CA LYS A 138 0.92 19.53 -1.60
C LYS A 138 1.59 18.60 -0.59
N PHE A 139 2.91 18.49 -0.65
CA PHE A 139 3.69 17.62 0.25
C PHE A 139 3.44 17.86 1.75
N ARG A 140 3.12 19.10 2.16
CA ARG A 140 2.79 19.45 3.56
C ARG A 140 1.49 18.81 4.05
N LEU A 141 0.60 18.43 3.14
CA LEU A 141 -0.72 17.88 3.42
C LEU A 141 -0.74 16.34 3.29
N TYR A 142 0.42 15.70 3.10
CA TYR A 142 0.50 14.24 3.06
C TYR A 142 -0.16 13.64 4.29
N SER A 143 -1.16 12.81 4.05
CA SER A 143 -2.05 12.33 5.10
C SER A 143 -1.61 11.00 5.70
N SER A 144 -0.51 10.40 5.26
CA SER A 144 -0.04 9.11 5.83
C SER A 144 -1.10 8.01 5.82
N PRO A 145 -1.69 7.67 4.66
CA PRO A 145 -2.60 6.55 4.55
C PRO A 145 -1.84 5.22 4.77
N VAL A 146 -2.51 4.21 5.33
CA VAL A 146 -2.10 2.82 5.19
C VAL A 146 -3.04 2.14 4.21
N CYS A 147 -2.49 1.71 3.08
CA CYS A 147 -3.25 1.06 2.02
C CYS A 147 -3.31 -0.48 2.18
N ALA A 148 -3.00 -1.03 3.36
CA ALA A 148 -3.15 -2.45 3.65
C ALA A 148 -4.62 -2.89 3.73
N CYS A 149 -5.52 -1.96 4.07
CA CYS A 149 -6.97 -2.16 4.04
C CYS A 149 -7.67 -0.84 3.76
N ARG A 150 -8.74 -0.85 2.97
CA ARG A 150 -9.60 0.33 2.74
C ARG A 150 -10.99 -0.07 2.28
N TRP A 151 -11.97 0.77 2.58
CA TRP A 151 -13.39 0.56 2.26
C TRP A 151 -13.87 1.64 1.31
N GLU A 152 -14.63 1.24 0.30
CA GLU A 152 -14.96 2.09 -0.82
C GLU A 152 -16.24 1.63 -1.51
N THR A 153 -17.23 2.51 -1.61
CA THR A 153 -18.29 2.40 -2.62
C THR A 153 -17.72 2.90 -3.94
N VAL A 154 -17.79 2.05 -4.97
CA VAL A 154 -17.26 2.34 -6.30
C VAL A 154 -18.06 3.47 -6.94
N VAL A 155 -17.35 4.43 -7.51
CA VAL A 155 -17.91 5.63 -8.15
C VAL A 155 -17.19 5.87 -9.47
N ASP A 156 -17.75 6.69 -10.35
CA ASP A 156 -16.97 7.26 -11.43
C ASP A 156 -16.13 8.42 -10.89
N SER A 157 -14.81 8.27 -10.89
CA SER A 157 -13.91 9.27 -10.33
C SER A 157 -12.51 9.21 -10.95
N PRO A 158 -11.86 10.36 -11.20
CA PRO A 158 -10.47 10.39 -11.65
C PRO A 158 -9.49 9.81 -10.61
N PHE A 159 -9.93 9.62 -9.36
CA PHE A 159 -9.12 9.02 -8.29
C PHE A 159 -8.41 7.73 -8.72
N TYR A 160 -9.13 6.81 -9.36
CA TYR A 160 -8.60 5.50 -9.74
C TYR A 160 -7.51 5.60 -10.81
N GLU A 161 -7.73 6.42 -11.83
CA GLU A 161 -6.79 6.58 -12.93
C GLU A 161 -5.54 7.33 -12.45
N ILE A 162 -5.71 8.41 -11.67
CA ILE A 162 -4.57 9.16 -11.12
C ILE A 162 -3.70 8.26 -10.23
N TRP A 163 -4.33 7.46 -9.36
CA TRP A 163 -3.60 6.55 -8.48
C TRP A 163 -2.87 5.47 -9.28
N TRP A 164 -3.53 4.90 -10.29
CA TRP A 164 -2.96 3.87 -11.14
C TRP A 164 -1.77 4.38 -11.94
N GLU A 165 -1.93 5.48 -12.67
CA GLU A 165 -0.88 6.08 -13.50
C GLU A 165 0.32 6.50 -12.67
N PHE A 166 0.10 7.13 -11.51
CA PHE A 166 1.19 7.49 -10.60
C PHE A 166 1.95 6.26 -10.07
N SER A 167 1.23 5.17 -9.78
CA SER A 167 1.82 3.90 -9.33
C SER A 167 2.61 3.18 -10.43
N GLN A 168 2.55 3.64 -11.68
CA GLN A 168 3.39 3.10 -12.76
C GLN A 168 4.84 3.60 -12.70
N ILE A 169 5.13 4.62 -11.88
CA ILE A 169 6.52 5.02 -11.61
C ILE A 169 7.21 3.93 -10.80
N SER A 170 6.56 3.44 -9.75
CA SER A 170 7.02 2.33 -8.93
C SER A 170 5.86 1.64 -8.24
N THR A 171 5.95 0.31 -8.11
CA THR A 171 4.96 -0.48 -7.37
C THR A 171 4.98 -0.25 -5.85
N ARG A 172 5.87 0.62 -5.34
CA ARG A 172 6.08 0.90 -3.91
C ARG A 172 5.76 2.35 -3.55
N CYS A 173 5.20 3.12 -4.48
CA CYS A 173 4.67 4.45 -4.20
C CYS A 173 3.14 4.45 -4.06
N ASP A 174 2.49 3.30 -3.88
CA ASP A 174 1.03 3.20 -3.87
C ASP A 174 0.39 4.02 -2.74
N MET A 175 0.99 4.12 -1.55
CA MET A 175 0.48 4.98 -0.47
C MET A 175 0.60 6.48 -0.79
N ILE A 176 1.67 6.89 -1.47
CA ILE A 176 1.86 8.26 -1.96
C ILE A 176 0.89 8.55 -3.10
N GLY A 177 0.77 7.63 -4.05
CA GLY A 177 -0.16 7.71 -5.17
C GLY A 177 -1.61 7.80 -4.71
N PHE A 178 -1.97 7.08 -3.65
CA PHE A 178 -3.28 7.17 -3.02
C PHE A 178 -3.53 8.58 -2.47
N ASP A 179 -2.59 9.12 -1.68
CA ASP A 179 -2.75 10.45 -1.08
C ASP A 179 -2.79 11.54 -2.16
N LEU A 180 -1.97 11.39 -3.19
CA LEU A 180 -1.94 12.25 -4.36
C LEU A 180 -3.29 12.23 -5.08
N ALA A 181 -3.79 11.06 -5.46
CA ALA A 181 -5.09 10.91 -6.10
C ALA A 181 -6.21 11.49 -5.25
N LYS A 182 -6.15 11.31 -3.93
CA LYS A 182 -7.08 11.91 -2.98
C LYS A 182 -7.04 13.45 -3.03
N GLN A 183 -5.86 14.09 -3.13
CA GLN A 183 -5.76 15.55 -3.23
C GLN A 183 -6.30 16.11 -4.55
N PHE A 184 -6.29 15.30 -5.62
CA PHE A 184 -6.79 15.68 -6.95
C PHE A 184 -8.19 15.14 -7.26
N SER A 185 -8.83 14.52 -6.29
CA SER A 185 -10.21 14.04 -6.38
C SER A 185 -11.11 14.83 -5.43
N ASP A 186 -12.38 14.99 -5.78
CA ASP A 186 -13.39 15.57 -4.86
C ASP A 186 -13.89 14.56 -3.82
N LEU A 187 -13.24 13.39 -3.71
CA LEU A 187 -13.66 12.33 -2.80
C LEU A 187 -13.30 12.66 -1.36
N LYS A 188 -14.30 12.54 -0.48
CA LYS A 188 -14.13 12.66 0.96
C LYS A 188 -13.85 11.29 1.57
N TRP A 189 -12.87 11.22 2.45
CA TRP A 189 -12.43 10.00 3.11
C TRP A 189 -12.61 10.13 4.61
N ASN A 190 -13.31 9.17 5.22
CA ASN A 190 -13.21 8.95 6.65
C ASN A 190 -11.85 8.36 6.99
N VAL A 191 -11.34 8.66 8.19
CA VAL A 191 -10.04 8.17 8.63
C VAL A 191 -10.16 7.46 9.96
N VAL A 192 -9.78 6.19 9.97
CA VAL A 192 -9.54 5.43 11.19
C VAL A 192 -8.14 5.77 11.69
N GLU A 193 -8.06 6.49 12.81
CA GLU A 193 -6.78 6.93 13.39
C GLU A 193 -6.03 5.79 14.10
N ASP A 194 -6.75 4.88 14.76
CA ASP A 194 -6.20 3.64 15.32
C ASP A 194 -6.49 2.47 14.38
N TRP A 195 -5.52 2.14 13.53
CA TRP A 195 -5.63 1.06 12.56
C TRP A 195 -5.86 -0.34 13.18
N MET A 196 -5.60 -0.56 14.47
CA MET A 196 -5.88 -1.85 15.13
C MET A 196 -7.36 -1.94 15.54
N SER A 197 -8.03 -0.79 15.70
CA SER A 197 -9.43 -0.72 16.12
C SER A 197 -10.40 -1.39 15.15
N VAL A 198 -9.99 -1.70 13.92
CA VAL A 198 -10.83 -2.41 12.94
C VAL A 198 -10.84 -3.92 13.15
N GLY A 199 -10.07 -4.46 14.11
CA GLY A 199 -10.13 -5.88 14.51
C GLY A 199 -9.20 -6.80 13.70
N ILE A 200 -8.14 -6.28 13.09
CA ILE A 200 -7.08 -7.07 12.44
C ILE A 200 -5.73 -6.77 13.08
N ASP A 201 -4.90 -7.81 13.20
CA ASP A 201 -3.48 -7.66 13.52
C ASP A 201 -2.69 -7.24 12.26
N PHE A 202 -2.48 -5.93 12.09
CA PHE A 202 -1.66 -5.38 11.01
C PHE A 202 -0.15 -5.41 11.28
N ILE A 203 0.28 -5.94 12.43
CA ILE A 203 1.69 -6.03 12.81
C ILE A 203 2.27 -7.36 12.34
N ASN A 204 1.56 -8.47 12.58
CA ASN A 204 2.05 -9.81 12.30
C ASN A 204 1.44 -10.39 11.03
N THR A 205 2.19 -10.30 9.93
CA THR A 205 1.83 -10.96 8.68
C THR A 205 1.92 -12.48 8.85
N LYS A 206 0.82 -13.21 8.66
CA LYS A 206 0.77 -14.67 8.82
C LYS A 206 0.90 -15.44 7.51
N ALA A 207 0.53 -14.81 6.40
CA ALA A 207 0.44 -15.50 5.11
C ALA A 207 1.56 -15.11 4.12
N ARG A 208 2.48 -14.24 4.51
CA ARG A 208 3.56 -13.78 3.64
C ARG A 208 4.67 -14.82 3.47
N LYS A 209 5.06 -15.05 2.21
CA LYS A 209 6.08 -16.04 1.85
C LYS A 209 7.39 -15.42 1.42
N LYS A 210 7.36 -14.20 0.88
CA LYS A 210 8.53 -13.54 0.29
C LYS A 210 8.70 -12.13 0.83
N LEU A 211 9.93 -11.63 0.78
CA LEU A 211 10.21 -10.22 0.99
C LEU A 211 9.67 -9.38 -0.17
N HIS A 212 9.34 -8.13 0.14
CA HIS A 212 9.11 -7.14 -0.89
C HIS A 212 10.32 -7.07 -1.85
N PRO A 213 10.08 -6.99 -3.17
CA PRO A 213 11.14 -6.79 -4.14
C PRO A 213 12.00 -5.56 -3.82
N GLN A 214 13.30 -5.70 -4.01
CA GLN A 214 14.31 -4.70 -3.68
C GLN A 214 15.01 -4.27 -4.97
N ASN A 215 14.45 -3.24 -5.63
CA ASN A 215 14.96 -2.73 -6.91
C ASN A 215 16.13 -1.75 -6.74
N GLY A 216 16.35 -1.24 -5.52
CA GLY A 216 17.43 -0.30 -5.20
C GLY A 216 18.73 -0.97 -4.79
N ASP A 217 19.76 -0.17 -4.59
CA ASP A 217 21.03 -0.64 -4.04
C ASP A 217 20.88 -0.94 -2.54
N MET A 218 21.36 -2.12 -2.11
CA MET A 218 21.18 -2.61 -0.73
C MET A 218 21.89 -1.76 0.33
N ASN A 219 22.84 -0.93 -0.07
CA ASN A 219 23.59 -0.02 0.80
C ASN A 219 23.13 1.44 0.68
N GLN A 220 22.15 1.77 -0.17
CA GLN A 220 21.74 3.15 -0.41
C GLN A 220 21.19 3.84 0.84
N TRP A 221 20.73 3.08 1.84
CA TRP A 221 20.30 3.61 3.15
C TRP A 221 21.41 4.41 3.87
N LYS A 222 22.69 4.13 3.57
CA LYS A 222 23.84 4.90 4.07
C LYS A 222 23.84 6.33 3.53
N ASN A 223 23.25 6.55 2.35
CA ASN A 223 23.15 7.83 1.65
C ASN A 223 21.80 8.53 1.88
N ARG A 224 21.02 8.11 2.88
CA ARG A 224 19.68 8.66 3.17
C ARG A 224 19.69 10.19 3.37
N ASN A 225 20.74 10.73 3.99
CA ASN A 225 20.85 12.16 4.25
C ASN A 225 21.07 12.95 2.96
N ASP A 226 21.88 12.43 2.03
CA ASP A 226 22.09 13.04 0.72
C ASP A 226 20.80 13.00 -0.10
N MET A 227 20.10 11.87 -0.08
CA MET A 227 18.77 11.75 -0.71
C MET A 227 17.79 12.76 -0.13
N LEU A 228 17.73 12.91 1.20
CA LEU A 228 16.89 13.91 1.87
C LEU A 228 17.21 15.35 1.43
N GLN A 229 18.49 15.69 1.22
CA GLN A 229 18.88 17.00 0.67
C GLN A 229 18.41 17.19 -0.78
N GLN A 230 18.44 16.14 -1.60
CA GLN A 230 17.89 16.19 -2.96
C GLN A 230 16.37 16.39 -2.93
N LEU A 231 15.66 15.64 -2.10
CA LEU A 231 14.22 15.78 -1.90
C LEU A 231 13.85 17.17 -1.39
N TYR A 232 14.67 17.79 -0.55
CA TYR A 232 14.48 19.17 -0.09
C TYR A 232 14.50 20.19 -1.23
N LYS A 233 15.40 20.02 -2.21
CA LYS A 233 15.46 20.91 -3.38
C LYS A 233 14.15 20.88 -4.18
N ILE A 234 13.46 19.73 -4.19
CA ILE A 234 12.19 19.52 -4.90
C ILE A 234 11.00 20.01 -4.07
N THR A 235 10.80 19.44 -2.89
CA THR A 235 9.58 19.63 -2.07
C THR A 235 9.56 20.91 -1.25
N LYS A 236 10.74 21.49 -0.97
CA LYS A 236 10.94 22.61 -0.04
C LYS A 236 10.45 22.34 1.40
N LEU A 237 10.23 21.09 1.81
CA LEU A 237 9.92 20.74 3.19
C LEU A 237 11.20 20.75 4.04
N HIS A 238 11.26 21.57 5.09
CA HIS A 238 12.46 21.64 5.91
C HIS A 238 12.70 20.33 6.68
N PRO A 239 13.84 19.63 6.49
CA PRO A 239 14.09 18.31 7.10
C PRO A 239 13.90 18.25 8.62
N LYS A 240 14.35 19.26 9.37
CA LYS A 240 14.16 19.32 10.84
C LYS A 240 12.69 19.20 11.31
N LEU A 241 11.74 19.60 10.47
CA LEU A 241 10.31 19.56 10.81
C LEU A 241 9.64 18.29 10.29
N TYR A 242 10.07 17.81 9.13
CA TYR A 242 9.40 16.76 8.36
C TYR A 242 10.22 15.46 8.23
N TYR A 243 11.26 15.25 9.04
CA TYR A 243 12.05 14.02 9.01
C TYR A 243 12.54 13.70 10.42
N LYS A 244 11.66 13.13 11.24
CA LYS A 244 11.93 12.88 12.66
C LYS A 244 12.15 11.40 12.94
N PHE A 245 11.32 10.55 12.36
CA PHE A 245 11.28 9.12 12.67
C PHE A 245 12.58 8.41 12.30
N TRP A 246 13.05 8.59 11.06
CA TRP A 246 14.26 7.97 10.52
C TRP A 246 15.56 8.70 10.88
N ASN A 247 15.46 9.84 11.58
CA ASN A 247 16.61 10.48 12.20
C ASN A 247 17.03 9.76 13.49
N ARG A 248 16.22 8.82 13.98
CA ARG A 248 16.53 7.97 15.13
C ARG A 248 17.26 6.73 14.65
N GLU A 249 18.52 6.61 15.03
CA GLU A 249 19.42 5.55 14.53
C GLU A 249 18.94 4.15 14.94
N ASP A 250 18.34 4.00 16.13
CA ASP A 250 17.75 2.74 16.58
C ASP A 250 16.63 2.27 15.65
N LYS A 251 15.73 3.19 15.25
CA LYS A 251 14.61 2.88 14.35
C LYS A 251 15.05 2.64 12.92
N LEU A 252 16.07 3.36 12.47
CA LEU A 252 16.70 3.09 11.18
C LEU A 252 17.28 1.67 11.15
N MET A 253 18.13 1.34 12.11
CA MET A 253 18.83 0.06 12.12
C MET A 253 17.87 -1.11 12.34
N GLU A 254 16.80 -0.93 13.12
CA GLU A 254 15.70 -1.91 13.22
C GLU A 254 15.10 -2.22 11.84
N TRP A 255 14.82 -1.18 11.04
CA TRP A 255 14.24 -1.33 9.69
C TRP A 255 15.23 -1.91 8.68
N VAL A 256 16.48 -1.47 8.71
CA VAL A 256 17.57 -1.98 7.86
C VAL A 256 17.85 -3.45 8.17
N ASN A 257 17.92 -3.84 9.44
CA ASN A 257 18.11 -5.24 9.82
C ASN A 257 16.98 -6.10 9.28
N LYS A 258 15.72 -5.69 9.51
CA LYS A 258 14.53 -6.45 9.09
C LYS A 258 14.45 -6.69 7.58
N ASN A 259 14.92 -5.75 6.75
CA ASN A 259 14.70 -5.79 5.30
C ASN A 259 15.98 -6.05 4.49
N ILE A 260 17.16 -5.72 5.00
CA ILE A 260 18.43 -5.74 4.26
C ILE A 260 19.39 -6.76 4.87
N LEU A 261 19.76 -6.57 6.14
CA LEU A 261 20.90 -7.29 6.73
C LEU A 261 20.55 -8.68 7.26
N ASP A 262 19.38 -8.82 7.89
CA ASP A 262 18.92 -10.07 8.49
C ASP A 262 17.40 -10.29 8.27
N PRO A 263 16.96 -10.41 7.00
CA PRO A 263 15.56 -10.61 6.73
C PRO A 263 15.10 -12.04 7.05
N LYS A 264 13.95 -12.15 7.72
CA LYS A 264 13.35 -13.45 8.08
C LYS A 264 12.73 -14.21 6.90
N LEU A 265 12.44 -13.52 5.81
CA LEU A 265 11.78 -14.08 4.63
C LEU A 265 12.78 -14.17 3.46
N PRO A 266 12.60 -15.12 2.54
CA PRO A 266 13.42 -15.20 1.34
C PRO A 266 13.14 -14.01 0.40
N ARG A 267 14.15 -13.61 -0.38
CA ARG A 267 14.03 -12.57 -1.42
C ARG A 267 13.28 -13.04 -2.67
N THR A 268 13.27 -14.34 -2.94
CA THR A 268 12.72 -14.99 -4.14
C THR A 268 11.90 -16.20 -3.79
#